data_AF-A0A7C3SE71-F1
#
_entry.id   AF-A0A7C3SE71-F1
#
_cell.length_a   1.000
_cell.length_b   1.000
_cell.length_c   1.000
_cell.angle_alpha   90.00
_cell.angle_beta   90.00
_cell.angle_gamma   90.00
#
_symmetry.space_group_name_H-M   'P 1'
#
loop_
_entity.id
_entity.type
_entity.pdbx_description
1 polymer ?
#
loop_
_entity_poly.entity_id
_entity_poly.type
_entity_poly.pdbx_seq_one_letter_code
_entity_poly.pdbx_strand_id
1 'polypeptide(L)'
;MILIPAGEFLMGSTEKQALEAWQKNDGGYDKESYLAEYPQRKIKLSDFYIDKKEVSNSDYKMFIKATNRAAPALWSDRNLNHPNQPTIGISWYEAEAYCKWLGKRLPTEAEWEKAARGT
;
A
#
# COMPACT_ATOMS: atom_id res chain seq x y z
N MET A 1 5.92 -5.01 12.32
CA MET A 1 5.19 -5.95 11.46
C MET A 1 4.24 -6.83 12.27
N ILE A 2 3.16 -7.26 11.62
CA ILE A 2 2.19 -8.26 12.08
C ILE A 2 2.24 -9.47 11.14
N LEU A 3 1.98 -10.66 11.66
CA LEU A 3 1.89 -11.89 10.88
C LEU A 3 0.51 -11.98 10.20
N ILE A 4 0.51 -12.18 8.89
CA ILE A 4 -0.67 -12.61 8.15
C ILE A 4 -0.50 -14.10 7.86
N PRO A 5 -1.35 -14.98 8.45
CA PRO A 5 -1.21 -16.41 8.27
C PRO A 5 -1.35 -16.86 6.82
N ALA A 6 -0.68 -17.96 6.47
CA ALA A 6 -0.89 -18.64 5.20
C ALA A 6 -2.37 -19.04 5.03
N GLY A 7 -2.87 -19.03 3.80
CA GLY A 7 -4.25 -19.43 3.55
C GLY A 7 -4.82 -18.88 2.24
N GLU A 8 -6.02 -19.36 1.94
CA GLU A 8 -6.82 -18.90 0.80
C GLU A 8 -7.69 -17.71 1.19
N PHE A 9 -7.85 -16.75 0.29
CA PHE A 9 -8.83 -15.68 0.42
C PHE A 9 -9.43 -15.33 -0.95
N LEU A 10 -10.54 -14.58 -0.94
CA LEU A 10 -11.14 -14.04 -2.15
C LEU A 10 -10.53 -12.64 -2.40
N MET A 11 -9.76 -12.53 -3.48
CA MET A 11 -9.20 -11.28 -3.98
C MET A 11 -10.13 -10.66 -5.00
N GLY A 12 -10.26 -9.33 -4.99
CA GLY A 12 -11.10 -8.56 -5.90
C GLY A 12 -12.59 -8.58 -5.53
N SER A 13 -13.39 -8.06 -6.45
CA SER A 13 -14.82 -7.80 -6.28
C SER A 13 -15.64 -8.60 -7.29
N THR A 14 -16.85 -9.01 -6.91
CA THR A 14 -17.82 -9.51 -7.89
C THR A 14 -18.25 -8.36 -8.81
N GLU A 15 -18.73 -8.66 -10.02
CA GLU A 15 -19.18 -7.61 -10.95
C GLU A 15 -20.27 -6.75 -10.31
N LYS A 16 -21.23 -7.38 -9.61
CA LYS A 16 -22.28 -6.67 -8.88
C LYS A 16 -21.70 -5.70 -7.84
N GLN A 17 -20.72 -6.13 -7.04
CA GLN A 17 -20.09 -5.26 -6.04
C GLN A 17 -19.35 -4.08 -6.70
N ALA A 18 -18.62 -4.32 -7.79
CA ALA A 18 -17.92 -3.27 -8.52
C ALA A 18 -18.90 -2.23 -9.12
N LEU A 19 -20.01 -2.70 -9.73
CA LEU A 19 -21.04 -1.82 -10.28
C LEU A 19 -21.79 -1.04 -9.20
N GLU A 20 -22.10 -1.65 -8.07
CA GLU A 20 -22.69 -0.96 -6.92
C GLU A 20 -21.75 0.09 -6.33
N ALA A 21 -20.44 -0.18 -6.27
CA ALA A 21 -19.44 0.78 -5.83
C ALA A 21 -19.36 1.98 -6.78
N TRP A 22 -19.35 1.73 -8.09
CA TRP A 22 -19.39 2.77 -9.11
C TRP A 22 -20.66 3.64 -9.02
N GLN A 23 -21.84 3.03 -8.91
CA GLN A 23 -23.12 3.76 -8.81
C GLN A 23 -23.20 4.63 -7.56
N LYS A 24 -22.56 4.20 -6.46
CA LYS A 24 -22.49 4.98 -5.22
C LYS A 24 -21.48 6.13 -5.27
N ASN A 25 -20.58 6.15 -6.25
CA ASN A 25 -19.44 7.08 -6.28
C ASN A 25 -19.75 8.47 -6.89
N ASP A 26 -21.03 8.86 -7.05
CA ASP A 26 -21.49 10.21 -7.45
C ASP A 26 -20.59 10.95 -8.48
N GLY A 27 -20.10 10.24 -9.51
CA GLY A 27 -19.27 10.81 -10.59
C GLY A 27 -17.77 10.92 -10.34
N GLY A 28 -17.19 10.24 -9.34
CA GLY A 28 -15.75 10.34 -9.04
C GLY A 28 -14.79 9.71 -10.06
N TYR A 29 -15.07 8.49 -10.51
CA TYR A 29 -14.26 7.75 -11.50
C TYR A 29 -15.15 7.05 -12.53
N ASP A 30 -14.58 6.73 -13.70
CA ASP A 30 -15.25 5.96 -14.75
C ASP A 30 -15.58 4.52 -14.29
N LYS A 31 -16.50 3.88 -15.02
CA LYS A 31 -17.01 2.56 -14.67
C LYS A 31 -15.92 1.49 -14.80
N GLU A 32 -15.04 1.64 -15.79
CA GLU A 32 -13.97 0.69 -16.12
C GLU A 32 -12.95 0.61 -14.98
N SER A 33 -12.65 1.73 -14.31
CA SER A 33 -11.80 1.78 -13.12
C SER A 33 -12.29 0.86 -12.00
N TYR A 34 -13.61 0.79 -11.76
CA TYR A 34 -14.20 -0.12 -10.76
C TYR A 34 -14.21 -1.57 -11.24
N LEU A 35 -14.46 -1.79 -12.53
CA LEU A 35 -14.48 -3.13 -13.11
C LEU A 35 -13.07 -3.76 -13.16
N ALA A 36 -12.00 -2.99 -13.00
CA ALA A 36 -10.64 -3.52 -12.85
C ALA A 36 -10.47 -4.40 -11.60
N GLU A 37 -11.33 -4.27 -10.58
CA GLU A 37 -11.34 -5.14 -9.40
C GLU A 37 -12.03 -6.50 -9.66
N TYR A 38 -12.75 -6.64 -10.78
CA TYR A 38 -13.39 -7.87 -11.23
C TYR A 38 -12.46 -8.65 -12.19
N PRO A 39 -12.47 -10.01 -12.20
CA PRO A 39 -13.29 -10.90 -11.38
C PRO A 39 -12.70 -11.22 -10.01
N GLN A 40 -13.59 -11.38 -9.03
CA GLN A 40 -13.25 -11.99 -7.77
C GLN A 40 -12.73 -13.41 -7.98
N ARG A 41 -11.59 -13.71 -7.36
CA ARG A 41 -10.90 -14.98 -7.52
C ARG A 41 -10.29 -15.46 -6.21
N LYS A 42 -10.21 -16.77 -6.06
CA LYS A 42 -9.55 -17.39 -4.92
C LYS A 42 -8.03 -17.36 -5.13
N ILE A 43 -7.31 -16.78 -4.17
CA ILE A 43 -5.85 -16.72 -4.16
C ILE A 43 -5.33 -17.40 -2.91
N LYS A 44 -4.29 -18.22 -3.05
CA LYS A 44 -3.58 -18.87 -1.93
C LYS A 44 -2.24 -18.18 -1.72
N LEU A 45 -1.98 -17.71 -0.50
CA LEU A 45 -0.71 -17.11 -0.11
C LEU A 45 -0.05 -17.93 1.01
N SER A 46 1.28 -17.93 1.02
CA SER A 46 2.05 -18.34 2.22
C SER A 46 1.91 -17.27 3.30
N ASP A 47 2.37 -17.56 4.51
CA ASP A 47 2.44 -16.55 5.55
C ASP A 47 3.45 -15.48 5.21
N PHE A 48 3.17 -14.25 5.65
CA PHE A 48 4.07 -13.13 5.47
C PHE A 48 3.86 -12.12 6.59
N TYR A 49 4.84 -11.25 6.75
CA TYR A 49 4.78 -10.12 7.67
C TYR A 49 4.53 -8.84 6.89
N ILE A 50 3.64 -7.99 7.39
CA ILE A 50 3.43 -6.63 6.87
C ILE A 50 3.48 -5.63 8.03
N ASP A 51 3.96 -4.41 7.79
CA ASP A 51 3.95 -3.37 8.81
C ASP A 51 2.52 -2.91 9.11
N LYS A 52 2.20 -2.72 10.40
CA LYS A 52 0.87 -2.30 10.86
C LYS A 52 0.57 -0.83 10.51
N LYS A 53 1.62 -0.05 10.28
CA LYS A 53 1.57 1.37 9.95
C LYS A 53 2.45 1.63 8.75
N GLU A 54 2.10 2.65 8.00
CA GLU A 54 2.94 3.21 6.95
C GLU A 54 4.28 3.71 7.52
N VAL A 55 5.28 3.81 6.64
CA VAL A 55 6.60 4.35 6.99
C VAL A 55 6.46 5.82 7.38
N SER A 56 6.88 6.18 8.60
CA SER A 56 6.81 7.56 9.06
C SER A 56 7.89 8.44 8.44
N ASN A 57 7.67 9.76 8.42
CA ASN A 57 8.69 10.72 8.02
C ASN A 57 9.96 10.58 8.87
N SER A 58 9.86 10.28 10.17
CA SER A 58 11.04 10.02 10.99
C SER A 58 11.83 8.79 10.57
N ASP A 59 11.16 7.69 10.20
CA ASP A 59 11.83 6.46 9.76
C ASP A 59 12.54 6.68 8.42
N TYR A 60 11.84 7.29 7.45
CA TYR A 60 12.41 7.60 6.15
C TYR A 60 13.57 8.60 6.24
N LYS A 61 13.54 9.51 7.23
CA LYS A 61 14.66 10.43 7.49
C LYS A 61 15.95 9.70 7.91
N MET A 62 15.85 8.52 8.54
CA MET A 62 17.02 7.70 8.85
C MET A 62 17.64 7.13 7.57
N PHE A 63 16.80 6.66 6.64
CA PHE A 63 17.23 6.16 5.34
C PHE A 63 17.96 7.23 4.52
N ILE A 64 17.35 8.42 4.32
CA ILE A 64 17.99 9.47 3.51
C ILE A 64 19.34 9.91 4.09
N LYS A 65 19.47 9.94 5.43
CA LYS A 65 20.72 10.26 6.12
C LYS A 65 21.77 9.17 5.92
N ALA A 66 21.37 7.90 5.99
CA ALA A 66 22.27 6.77 5.82
C ALA A 66 22.75 6.61 4.36
N THR A 67 21.91 6.96 3.39
CA THR A 67 22.22 6.77 1.96
C THR A 67 22.57 8.05 1.22
N ASN A 68 22.63 9.19 1.90
CA ASN A 68 22.84 10.52 1.32
C ASN A 68 21.90 10.83 0.13
N ARG A 69 20.61 10.48 0.28
CA ARG A 69 19.58 10.73 -0.74
C ARG A 69 18.88 12.08 -0.49
N ALA A 70 18.31 12.64 -1.55
CA ALA A 70 17.46 13.83 -1.44
C ALA A 70 16.22 13.54 -0.59
N ALA A 71 15.69 14.58 0.06
CA ALA A 71 14.41 14.49 0.75
C ALA A 71 13.25 14.39 -0.28
N PRO A 72 12.13 13.73 0.08
CA PRO A 72 10.94 13.68 -0.76
C PRO A 72 10.44 15.06 -1.18
N ALA A 73 9.85 15.16 -2.38
CA ALA A 73 9.49 16.44 -3.00
C ALA A 73 8.51 17.27 -2.16
N LEU A 74 7.59 16.61 -1.45
CA LEU A 74 6.55 17.25 -0.65
C LEU A 74 6.99 17.64 0.76
N TRP A 75 8.23 17.33 1.17
CA TRP A 75 8.71 17.65 2.53
C TRP A 75 9.07 19.12 2.74
N SER A 76 9.05 19.94 1.67
CA SER A 76 9.16 21.39 1.77
C SER A 76 7.90 22.03 2.39
N ASP A 77 6.75 21.36 2.29
CA ASP A 77 5.52 21.75 2.98
C ASP A 77 5.54 21.25 4.43
N ARG A 78 5.48 22.19 5.39
CA ARG A 78 5.48 21.90 6.83
C ARG A 78 4.24 21.12 7.29
N ASN A 79 3.15 21.15 6.51
CA ASN A 79 1.93 20.40 6.83
C ASN A 79 2.06 18.90 6.49
N LEU A 80 3.06 18.53 5.67
CA LEU A 80 3.24 17.20 5.11
C LEU A 80 4.51 16.49 5.62
N ASN A 81 5.29 17.13 6.50
CA ASN A 81 6.59 16.64 6.96
C ASN A 81 6.68 16.37 8.47
N HIS A 82 5.54 16.29 9.17
CA HIS A 82 5.56 16.01 10.61
C HIS A 82 6.13 14.60 10.87
N PRO A 83 7.00 14.39 11.88
CA PRO A 83 7.73 13.13 12.07
C PRO A 83 6.87 11.86 12.08
N ASN A 84 5.70 11.93 12.71
CA ASN A 84 4.79 10.79 12.87
C ASN A 84 3.79 10.61 11.71
N GLN A 85 3.80 11.48 10.70
CA GLN A 85 2.96 11.31 9.51
C GLN A 85 3.58 10.27 8.57
N PRO A 86 2.76 9.57 7.77
CA PRO A 86 3.26 8.76 6.66
C PRO A 86 4.12 9.58 5.70
N THR A 87 5.20 8.97 5.21
CA THR A 87 6.01 9.57 4.16
C THR A 87 5.24 9.61 2.85
N ILE A 88 5.15 10.80 2.25
CA ILE A 88 4.52 11.02 0.95
C ILE A 88 5.47 11.75 -0.01
N GLY A 89 5.11 11.79 -1.29
CA GLY A 89 5.92 12.46 -2.32
C GLY A 89 7.17 11.66 -2.71
N ILE A 90 7.10 10.33 -2.61
CA ILE A 90 8.12 9.40 -3.08
C ILE A 90 7.58 8.57 -4.24
N SER A 91 8.47 8.18 -5.14
CA SER A 91 8.20 7.24 -6.21
C SER A 91 8.17 5.79 -5.72
N TRP A 92 7.62 4.89 -6.56
CA TRP A 92 7.68 3.45 -6.29
C TRP A 92 9.12 2.94 -6.10
N TYR A 93 10.08 3.43 -6.91
CA TYR A 93 11.48 3.05 -6.82
C TYR A 93 12.14 3.45 -5.50
N GLU A 94 11.74 4.59 -4.94
CA GLU A 94 12.21 5.05 -3.64
C GLU A 94 11.65 4.22 -2.50
N ALA A 95 10.36 3.88 -2.56
CA ALA A 95 9.73 2.97 -1.60
C ALA A 95 10.40 1.59 -1.64
N GLU A 96 10.66 1.05 -2.83
CA GLU A 96 11.36 -0.23 -2.99
C GLU A 96 12.79 -0.17 -2.42
N ALA A 97 13.54 0.89 -2.71
CA ALA A 97 14.90 1.09 -2.19
C ALA A 97 14.92 1.19 -0.66
N TYR A 98 13.94 1.88 -0.06
CA TYR A 98 13.78 1.95 1.39
C TYR A 98 13.53 0.58 2.01
N CYS A 99 12.61 -0.20 1.45
CA CYS A 99 12.34 -1.56 1.90
C CYS A 99 13.61 -2.43 1.81
N LYS A 100 14.34 -2.38 0.69
CA LYS A 100 15.60 -3.12 0.52
C LYS A 100 16.66 -2.72 1.53
N TRP A 101 16.79 -1.43 1.85
CA TRP A 101 17.73 -0.94 2.86
C TRP A 101 17.46 -1.52 4.26
N LEU A 102 16.19 -1.76 4.60
CA LEU A 102 15.79 -2.44 5.83
C LEU A 102 15.88 -3.98 5.77
N GLY A 103 16.32 -4.56 4.65
CA GLY A 103 16.24 -6.02 4.43
C GLY A 103 14.80 -6.55 4.28
N LYS A 104 13.87 -5.67 3.88
CA LYS A 104 12.46 -5.97 3.63
C LYS A 104 12.14 -5.89 2.12
N ARG A 105 10.85 -5.99 1.78
CA ARG A 105 10.32 -5.80 0.43
C ARG A 105 8.97 -5.08 0.46
N LEU A 106 8.51 -4.61 -0.69
CA LEU A 106 7.11 -4.21 -0.87
C LEU A 106 6.19 -5.45 -0.86
N PRO A 107 4.95 -5.32 -0.37
CA PRO A 107 3.94 -6.36 -0.55
C PRO A 107 3.50 -6.45 -2.01
N THR A 108 3.06 -7.63 -2.44
CA THR A 108 2.24 -7.75 -3.65
C THR A 108 0.83 -7.17 -3.39
N GLU A 109 0.08 -6.83 -4.44
CA GLU A 109 -1.32 -6.38 -4.29
C GLU A 109 -2.19 -7.43 -3.56
N ALA A 110 -1.97 -8.72 -3.82
CA ALA A 110 -2.71 -9.80 -3.17
C ALA A 110 -2.40 -9.90 -1.67
N GLU A 111 -1.14 -9.73 -1.28
CA GLU A 111 -0.74 -9.67 0.14
C GLU A 111 -1.34 -8.44 0.83
N TRP A 112 -1.32 -7.29 0.16
CA TRP A 112 -1.91 -6.07 0.69
C TRP A 112 -3.42 -6.23 0.91
N GLU A 113 -4.14 -6.75 -0.09
CA GLU A 113 -5.59 -6.95 0.01
C GLU A 113 -5.96 -7.98 1.08
N LYS A 114 -5.23 -9.10 1.18
CA LYS A 114 -5.46 -10.10 2.24
C LYS A 114 -5.29 -9.48 3.63
N ALA A 115 -4.22 -8.69 3.82
CA ALA A 115 -3.97 -8.00 5.08
C ALA A 115 -5.09 -6.99 5.41
N ALA A 116 -5.57 -6.24 4.41
CA ALA A 116 -6.64 -5.26 4.57
C ALA A 116 -8.00 -5.88 4.90
N ARG A 117 -8.30 -7.06 4.32
CA ARG A 117 -9.55 -7.80 4.58
C ARG A 117 -9.58 -8.47 5.96
N GLY A 118 -8.42 -8.69 6.58
CA GLY A 118 -8.32 -9.36 7.89
C GLY A 118 -8.65 -10.86 7.84
N THR A 119 -8.42 -11.49 6.68
CA THR A 119 -8.70 -12.90 6.38
C THR A 119 -7.48 -13.79 6.42
#